data_AF-A0A527VRP3-F1
#
_entry.id   AF-A0A527VRP3-F1
#
_cell.length_a   1.000
_cell.length_b   1.000
_cell.length_c   1.000
_cell.angle_alpha   90.00
_cell.angle_beta   90.00
_cell.angle_gamma   90.00
#
_symmetry.space_group_name_H-M   'P 1'
#
loop_
_entity.id
_entity.type
_entity.pdbx_description
1 polymer ?
#
loop_
_entity_poly.entity_id
_entity_poly.type
_entity_poly.pdbx_seq_one_letter_code
_entity_poly.pdbx_strand_id
1 'polypeptide(L)'
;GVPGIMDVYRAGNITIANAPGTGIADDKAIYSYMPEIVEFYTGRKAILGNIPTWRCSEPDSLKYVLEHISELVIKEVHGSGGYGMLVGPAATKKECEAFAKKLQAKPSNYIAQPTLALSTCPILTEKGLSPRHVDLRPYVLVSDRIQIV
;
A
#
# COMPACT_ATOMS: atom_id res chain seq x y z
N GLY A 1 -18.21 11.07 18.37
CA GLY A 1 -19.21 10.82 17.31
C GLY A 1 -20.58 11.32 17.75
N VAL A 2 -21.61 11.12 16.92
CA VAL A 2 -23.00 11.47 17.24
C VAL A 2 -23.78 10.18 17.51
N PRO A 3 -24.35 9.97 18.72
CA PRO A 3 -25.16 8.78 19.00
C PRO A 3 -26.30 8.62 17.99
N GLY A 4 -26.52 7.39 17.51
CA GLY A 4 -27.56 7.09 16.51
C GLY A 4 -27.23 7.47 15.06
N ILE A 5 -26.10 8.12 14.77
CA ILE A 5 -25.77 8.56 13.40
C ILE A 5 -25.73 7.41 12.39
N MET A 6 -25.26 6.23 12.79
CA MET A 6 -25.21 5.06 11.92
C MET A 6 -26.61 4.49 11.66
N ASP A 7 -27.54 4.61 12.60
CA ASP A 7 -28.92 4.18 12.39
C ASP A 7 -29.65 5.13 11.42
N VAL A 8 -29.42 6.44 11.54
CA VAL A 8 -29.95 7.44 10.60
C VAL A 8 -29.36 7.26 9.20
N TYR A 9 -28.06 6.98 9.09
CA TYR A 9 -27.41 6.63 7.81
C TYR A 9 -27.99 5.36 7.20
N ARG A 10 -28.13 4.29 7.98
CA ARG A 10 -28.73 3.01 7.53
C ARG A 10 -30.19 3.15 7.12
N ALA A 11 -30.94 4.06 7.73
CA ALA A 11 -32.32 4.38 7.37
C ALA A 11 -32.43 5.23 6.08
N GLY A 12 -31.31 5.68 5.49
CA GLY A 12 -31.30 6.48 4.26
C GLY A 12 -31.62 7.97 4.46
N ASN A 13 -31.71 8.44 5.70
CA ASN A 13 -32.07 9.83 6.01
C ASN A 13 -30.90 10.82 5.88
N ILE A 14 -29.66 10.31 5.84
CA ILE A 14 -28.44 11.08 5.64
C ILE A 14 -27.47 10.31 4.73
N THR A 15 -26.53 11.03 4.12
CA THR A 15 -25.38 10.47 3.42
C THR A 15 -24.11 10.82 4.18
N ILE A 16 -23.21 9.85 4.36
CA ILE A 16 -21.88 10.07 4.95
C ILE A 16 -20.86 9.89 3.82
N ALA A 17 -19.96 10.86 3.66
CA ALA A 17 -18.87 10.82 2.68
C ALA A 17 -17.52 11.02 3.39
N ASN A 18 -16.54 10.11 3.28
CA ASN A 18 -16.61 8.79 2.61
C ASN A 18 -17.55 7.82 3.34
N ALA A 19 -18.11 6.86 2.59
CA ALA A 19 -19.03 5.87 3.16
C ALA A 19 -18.35 5.07 4.29
N PRO A 20 -19.05 4.78 5.40
CA PRO A 20 -18.53 3.89 6.43
C PRO A 20 -18.15 2.52 5.85
N GLY A 21 -16.98 2.00 6.20
CA GLY A 21 -16.47 0.70 5.73
C GLY A 21 -15.48 0.75 4.57
N THR A 22 -15.19 1.92 3.99
CA THR A 22 -14.21 2.04 2.88
C THR A 22 -12.80 1.61 3.24
N GLY A 23 -12.45 1.52 4.53
CA GLY A 23 -11.12 1.11 4.99
C GLY A 23 -10.69 -0.28 4.51
N ILE A 24 -11.63 -1.19 4.22
CA ILE A 24 -11.29 -2.51 3.66
C ILE A 24 -10.69 -2.39 2.25
N ALA A 25 -11.14 -1.43 1.44
CA ALA A 25 -10.71 -1.28 0.05
C ALA A 25 -9.28 -0.71 -0.07
N ASP A 26 -8.79 -0.02 0.96
CA ASP A 26 -7.45 0.57 1.02
C ASP A 26 -6.48 -0.27 1.88
N ASP A 27 -6.89 -1.46 2.31
CA ASP A 27 -6.01 -2.36 3.06
C ASP A 27 -4.88 -2.91 2.17
N LYS A 28 -3.67 -3.04 2.73
CA LYS A 28 -2.49 -3.49 1.99
C LYS A 28 -2.64 -4.91 1.42
N ALA A 29 -3.42 -5.77 2.06
CA ALA A 29 -3.72 -7.09 1.53
C ALA A 29 -4.60 -6.98 0.28
N ILE A 30 -5.66 -6.17 0.33
CA ILE A 30 -6.56 -5.92 -0.80
C ILE A 30 -5.84 -5.21 -1.95
N TYR A 31 -4.91 -4.28 -1.66
CA TYR A 31 -4.08 -3.63 -2.67
C TYR A 31 -3.42 -4.63 -3.61
N SER A 32 -2.91 -5.76 -3.10
CA SER A 32 -2.23 -6.76 -3.92
C SER A 32 -3.15 -7.48 -4.93
N TYR A 33 -4.47 -7.37 -4.78
CA TYR A 33 -5.48 -7.92 -5.69
C TYR A 33 -6.11 -6.86 -6.61
N MET A 34 -5.66 -5.60 -6.53
CA MET A 34 -6.30 -4.50 -7.27
C MET A 34 -6.32 -4.71 -8.79
N PRO A 35 -5.25 -5.22 -9.44
CA PRO A 35 -5.28 -5.50 -10.87
C PRO A 35 -6.40 -6.49 -11.25
N GLU A 36 -6.54 -7.57 -10.48
CA GLU A 36 -7.56 -8.61 -10.67
C GLU A 36 -8.96 -8.08 -10.38
N ILE A 37 -9.12 -7.24 -9.35
CA ILE A 37 -10.37 -6.56 -9.02
C ILE A 37 -10.81 -5.66 -10.20
N VAL A 38 -9.91 -4.87 -10.76
CA VAL A 38 -10.20 -4.00 -11.90
C VAL A 38 -10.63 -4.82 -13.11
N GLU A 39 -9.91 -5.90 -13.43
CA GLU A 39 -10.23 -6.77 -14.56
C GLU A 39 -11.57 -7.49 -14.36
N PHE A 40 -11.84 -8.00 -13.15
CA PHE A 40 -13.09 -8.66 -12.82
C PHE A 40 -14.32 -7.74 -12.99
N TYR A 41 -14.26 -6.50 -12.48
CA TYR A 41 -15.41 -5.59 -12.54
C TYR A 41 -15.55 -4.84 -13.87
N THR A 42 -14.47 -4.64 -14.62
CA THR A 42 -14.49 -3.80 -15.84
C THR A 42 -14.25 -4.56 -17.13
N GLY A 43 -13.83 -5.84 -17.05
CA GLY A 43 -13.43 -6.65 -18.20
C GLY A 43 -12.15 -6.17 -18.89
N ARG A 44 -11.41 -5.23 -18.29
CA ARG A 44 -10.21 -4.61 -18.86
C ARG A 44 -9.06 -4.68 -17.86
N LYS A 45 -7.85 -4.90 -18.38
CA LYS A 45 -6.63 -4.82 -17.56
C LYS A 45 -6.45 -3.42 -16.97
N ALA A 46 -5.90 -3.37 -15.76
CA ALA A 46 -5.58 -2.10 -15.10
C ALA A 46 -4.60 -1.27 -15.95
N ILE A 47 -4.95 -0.01 -16.20
CA ILE A 47 -4.11 0.92 -16.98
C ILE A 47 -2.89 1.34 -16.14
N LEU A 48 -3.11 1.62 -14.86
CA LEU A 48 -2.05 1.86 -13.90
C LEU A 48 -1.68 0.53 -13.24
N GLY A 49 -0.46 0.07 -13.49
CA GLY A 49 0.06 -1.14 -12.87
C GLY A 49 0.33 -0.93 -11.38
N ASN A 50 0.01 -1.95 -10.59
CA ASN A 50 0.49 -2.01 -9.22
C ASN A 50 1.99 -2.30 -9.19
N ILE A 51 2.63 -1.90 -8.10
CA ILE A 51 3.99 -2.35 -7.81
C ILE A 51 3.93 -3.87 -7.60
N PRO A 52 4.83 -4.67 -8.22
CA PRO A 52 4.92 -6.09 -7.97
C PRO A 52 4.97 -6.35 -6.46
N THR A 53 3.99 -7.10 -5.95
CA THR A 53 3.80 -7.28 -4.51
C THR A 53 3.66 -8.77 -4.23
N TRP A 54 4.60 -9.32 -3.48
CA TRP A 54 4.55 -10.70 -3.00
C TRP A 54 3.76 -10.74 -1.70
N ARG A 55 2.71 -11.58 -1.66
CA ARG A 55 1.92 -11.84 -0.46
C ARG A 55 2.61 -12.93 0.35
N CYS A 56 3.20 -12.59 1.48
CA CYS A 56 3.94 -13.58 2.27
C CYS A 56 3.03 -14.65 2.89
N SER A 57 1.70 -14.47 2.88
CA SER A 57 0.74 -15.54 3.22
C SER A 57 0.77 -16.72 2.25
N GLU A 58 1.22 -16.52 1.01
CA GLU A 58 1.32 -17.57 0.00
C GLU A 58 2.68 -18.28 0.10
N PRO A 59 2.74 -19.61 0.14
CA PRO A 59 4.00 -20.34 0.34
C PRO A 59 5.10 -20.03 -0.67
N ASP A 60 4.76 -19.93 -1.95
CA ASP A 60 5.73 -19.66 -3.02
C ASP A 60 6.28 -18.23 -2.94
N SER A 61 5.39 -17.26 -2.68
CA SER A 61 5.76 -15.87 -2.41
C SER A 61 6.65 -15.76 -1.17
N LEU A 62 6.31 -16.44 -0.07
CA LEU A 62 7.12 -16.44 1.15
C LEU A 62 8.51 -17.01 0.90
N LYS A 63 8.61 -18.13 0.18
CA LYS A 63 9.88 -18.76 -0.17
C LYS A 63 10.77 -17.79 -0.94
N TYR A 64 10.23 -17.17 -1.99
CA TYR A 64 10.95 -16.17 -2.78
C TYR A 64 11.42 -14.99 -1.92
N VAL A 65 10.54 -14.45 -1.08
CA VAL A 65 10.87 -13.31 -0.21
C VAL A 65 11.99 -13.64 0.78
N LEU A 66 12.01 -14.86 1.33
CA LEU A 66 13.07 -15.29 2.24
C LEU A 66 14.42 -15.48 1.52
N GLU A 67 14.39 -16.04 0.30
CA GLU A 67 15.59 -16.22 -0.53
C GLU A 67 16.20 -14.88 -0.97
N HIS A 68 15.37 -13.86 -1.19
CA HIS A 68 15.76 -12.54 -1.71
C HIS A 68 15.60 -11.40 -0.69
N ILE A 69 15.57 -11.70 0.61
CA ILE A 69 15.22 -10.72 1.66
C ILE A 69 16.09 -9.45 1.65
N SER A 70 17.35 -9.55 1.24
CA SER A 70 18.29 -8.43 1.14
C SER A 70 18.07 -7.51 -0.07
N GLU A 71 17.21 -7.89 -1.00
CA GLU A 71 16.93 -7.14 -2.23
C GLU A 71 15.57 -6.42 -2.19
N LEU A 72 14.73 -6.82 -1.23
CA LEU A 72 13.32 -6.44 -1.15
C LEU A 72 13.05 -5.46 0.00
N VAL A 73 11.92 -4.77 -0.11
CA VAL A 73 11.32 -4.00 0.98
C VAL A 73 10.13 -4.78 1.53
N ILE A 74 10.20 -5.19 2.80
CA ILE A 74 9.13 -5.95 3.47
C ILE A 74 8.37 -5.05 4.42
N LYS A 75 7.04 -5.06 4.35
CA LYS A 75 6.15 -4.16 5.13
C LYS A 75 5.07 -4.98 5.83
N GLU A 76 4.71 -4.59 7.05
CA GLU A 76 3.52 -5.14 7.73
C GLU A 76 2.23 -4.69 7.04
N VAL A 77 1.26 -5.60 6.91
CA VAL A 77 -0.07 -5.37 6.33
C VAL A 77 -0.85 -4.39 7.22
N HIS A 78 -0.95 -4.72 8.52
CA HIS A 78 -1.64 -3.92 9.52
C HIS A 78 -0.67 -2.93 10.19
N GLY A 79 -0.66 -1.67 9.74
CA GLY A 79 0.16 -0.63 10.35
C GLY A 79 0.19 0.66 9.54
N SER A 80 0.00 1.79 10.20
CA SER A 80 0.19 3.14 9.64
C SER A 80 1.58 3.65 10.04
N GLY A 81 2.42 3.93 9.04
CA GLY A 81 3.68 4.66 9.21
C GLY A 81 4.89 3.83 9.67
N GLY A 82 5.70 3.34 8.73
CA GLY A 82 7.14 3.02 8.86
C GLY A 82 7.59 1.94 9.88
N TYR A 83 6.82 1.67 10.93
CA TYR A 83 7.08 0.66 11.93
C TYR A 83 6.79 -0.74 11.35
N GLY A 84 7.67 -1.71 11.62
CA GLY A 84 7.53 -3.08 11.09
C GLY A 84 7.99 -3.27 9.63
N MET A 85 8.88 -2.40 9.13
CA MET A 85 9.43 -2.48 7.77
C MET A 85 10.90 -2.93 7.78
N LEU A 86 11.29 -3.74 6.79
CA LEU A 86 12.69 -4.01 6.45
C LEU A 86 12.98 -3.41 5.08
N VAL A 87 14.07 -2.65 4.96
CA VAL A 87 14.63 -2.22 3.67
C VAL A 87 15.87 -3.06 3.41
N GLY A 88 15.71 -4.18 2.71
CA GLY A 88 16.74 -5.20 2.50
C GLY A 88 18.10 -4.62 2.06
N PRO A 89 18.15 -3.75 1.03
CA PRO A 89 19.44 -3.22 0.54
C PRO A 89 20.18 -2.31 1.52
N ALA A 90 19.48 -1.76 2.52
CA ALA A 90 20.06 -0.90 3.55
C ALA A 90 20.24 -1.64 4.89
N ALA A 91 19.82 -2.90 4.97
CA ALA A 91 19.87 -3.70 6.19
C ALA A 91 21.14 -4.56 6.24
N THR A 92 21.64 -4.78 7.44
CA THR A 92 22.73 -5.73 7.69
C THR A 92 22.24 -7.17 7.58
N LYS A 93 23.16 -8.11 7.33
CA LYS A 93 22.84 -9.54 7.31
C LYS A 93 22.15 -10.01 8.59
N LYS A 94 22.58 -9.51 9.75
CA LYS A 94 22.00 -9.84 11.06
C LYS A 94 20.55 -9.36 11.17
N GLU A 95 20.25 -8.18 10.66
CA GLU A 95 18.87 -7.64 10.64
C GLU A 95 17.99 -8.44 9.69
N CYS A 96 18.49 -8.81 8.49
CA CYS A 96 17.77 -9.68 7.57
C CYS A 96 17.45 -11.04 8.19
N GLU A 97 18.41 -11.69 8.86
CA GLU A 97 18.18 -12.98 9.54
C GLU A 97 17.16 -12.86 10.69
N ALA A 98 17.24 -11.79 11.48
CA ALA A 98 16.26 -11.52 12.53
C ALA A 98 14.85 -11.30 11.96
N PHE A 99 14.76 -10.53 10.87
CA PHE A 99 13.48 -10.25 10.21
C PHE A 99 12.91 -11.49 9.51
N ALA A 100 13.74 -12.34 8.91
CA ALA A 100 13.32 -13.60 8.31
C ALA A 100 12.61 -14.50 9.32
N LYS A 101 13.14 -14.61 10.55
CA LYS A 101 12.49 -15.34 11.65
C LYS A 101 11.14 -14.72 12.03
N LYS A 102 11.07 -13.39 12.11
CA LYS A 102 9.83 -12.66 12.40
C LYS A 102 8.77 -12.89 11.31
N LEU A 103 9.19 -12.86 10.05
CA LEU A 103 8.37 -13.10 8.88
C LEU A 103 7.79 -14.52 8.87
N GLN A 104 8.64 -15.53 9.07
CA GLN A 104 8.22 -16.95 9.13
C GLN A 104 7.24 -17.24 10.26
N ALA A 105 7.35 -16.53 11.39
CA ALA A 105 6.46 -16.73 12.52
C ALA A 105 5.02 -16.25 12.24
N LYS A 106 4.85 -15.19 11.43
CA LYS A 106 3.53 -14.61 11.10
C LYS A 106 3.48 -14.12 9.65
N PRO A 107 3.56 -15.03 8.66
CA PRO A 107 3.75 -14.66 7.26
C PRO A 107 2.59 -13.83 6.69
N SER A 108 1.35 -14.09 7.13
CA SER A 108 0.15 -13.35 6.70
C SER A 108 0.16 -11.87 7.06
N ASN A 109 1.02 -11.46 7.99
CA ASN A 109 1.11 -10.06 8.42
C ASN A 109 2.02 -9.23 7.53
N TYR A 110 2.62 -9.79 6.47
CA TYR A 110 3.61 -9.10 5.67
C TYR A 110 3.34 -9.21 4.16
N ILE A 111 3.76 -8.17 3.46
CA ILE A 111 3.95 -8.15 2.01
C ILE A 111 5.38 -7.71 1.70
N ALA A 112 5.89 -8.11 0.54
CA ALA A 112 7.18 -7.63 0.04
C ALA A 112 7.03 -6.96 -1.32
N GLN A 113 7.89 -5.99 -1.59
CA GLN A 113 7.93 -5.24 -2.84
C GLN A 113 9.39 -5.06 -3.27
N PRO A 114 9.67 -4.89 -4.58
CA PRO A 114 11.00 -4.58 -5.03
C PRO A 114 11.43 -3.20 -4.50
N THR A 115 12.73 -2.99 -4.38
CA THR A 115 13.26 -1.65 -4.10
C THR A 115 13.02 -0.76 -5.31
N LEU A 116 12.27 0.32 -5.15
CA LEU A 116 11.92 1.23 -6.23
C LEU A 116 12.93 2.36 -6.38
N ALA A 117 13.36 2.60 -7.61
CA ALA A 117 14.02 3.85 -7.98
C ALA A 117 12.95 4.94 -8.10
N LEU A 118 12.69 5.65 -7.00
CA LEU A 118 11.71 6.74 -6.98
C LEU A 118 12.14 7.88 -7.91
N SER A 119 11.19 8.43 -8.67
CA SER A 119 11.41 9.61 -9.50
C SER A 119 11.91 10.77 -8.63
N THR A 120 12.68 11.67 -9.24
CA THR A 120 13.18 12.86 -8.55
C THR A 120 12.70 14.14 -9.21
N CYS A 121 12.48 15.17 -8.39
CA CYS A 121 12.19 16.53 -8.82
C CYS A 121 13.31 17.46 -8.30
N PRO A 122 13.76 18.46 -9.09
CA PRO A 122 14.71 19.46 -8.59
C PRO A 122 14.08 20.28 -7.45
N ILE A 123 14.80 20.37 -6.34
CA ILE A 123 14.46 21.31 -5.25
C ILE A 123 15.59 22.32 -5.06
N LEU A 124 15.25 23.54 -4.68
CA LEU A 124 16.24 24.55 -4.32
C LEU A 124 16.75 24.28 -2.90
N THR A 125 18.07 24.10 -2.76
CA THR A 125 18.78 23.98 -1.48
C THR A 125 19.75 25.14 -1.31
N GLU A 126 20.34 25.30 -0.12
CA GLU A 126 21.39 26.30 0.13
C GLU A 126 22.59 26.16 -0.83
N LYS A 127 22.87 24.95 -1.33
CA LYS A 127 23.94 24.66 -2.28
C LYS A 127 23.50 24.74 -3.75
N GLY A 128 22.27 25.19 -4.03
CA GLY A 128 21.66 25.24 -5.36
C GLY A 128 20.65 24.13 -5.60
N LEU A 129 20.32 23.88 -6.88
CA LEU A 129 19.32 22.86 -7.26
C LEU A 129 19.85 21.44 -7.03
N SER A 130 19.07 20.61 -6.36
CA SER A 130 19.43 19.22 -6.04
C SER A 130 18.22 18.29 -6.21
N PRO A 131 18.38 17.07 -6.75
CA PRO A 131 17.27 16.12 -6.91
C PRO A 131 16.79 15.57 -5.56
N ARG A 132 15.48 15.46 -5.37
CA ARG A 132 14.85 14.71 -4.26
C ARG A 132 13.70 13.85 -4.75
N HIS A 133 13.46 12.73 -4.06
CA HIS A 133 12.37 11.83 -4.40
C HIS A 133 11.01 12.53 -4.28
N VAL A 134 10.10 12.22 -5.19
CA VAL A 134 8.75 12.78 -5.23
C VAL A 134 7.73 11.66 -5.46
N ASP A 135 6.58 11.77 -4.82
CA ASP A 135 5.38 11.00 -5.12
C ASP A 135 4.25 11.95 -5.58
N LEU A 136 3.27 11.42 -6.30
CA LEU A 136 2.13 12.18 -6.77
C LEU A 136 0.85 11.57 -6.19
N ARG A 137 0.09 12.39 -5.46
CA ARG A 137 -1.20 12.00 -4.90
C ARG A 137 -2.34 12.83 -5.53
N PRO A 138 -2.94 12.36 -6.64
CA PRO A 138 -4.15 12.98 -7.17
C PRO A 138 -5.36 12.64 -6.28
N TYR A 139 -6.41 13.45 -6.39
CA TYR A 139 -7.69 13.22 -5.72
C TYR A 139 -8.76 12.93 -6.76
N VAL A 140 -9.30 11.71 -6.74
CA VAL A 140 -10.41 11.30 -7.62
C VAL A 140 -11.73 11.66 -6.96
N LEU A 141 -12.54 12.47 -7.63
CA LEU A 141 -13.89 12.79 -7.22
C LEU A 141 -14.88 11.83 -7.89
N VAL A 142 -15.80 11.26 -7.12
CA VAL A 142 -16.82 10.33 -7.63
C VAL A 142 -18.20 10.87 -7.27
N SER A 143 -18.96 11.27 -8.28
CA SER A 143 -20.35 11.75 -8.18
C SER A 143 -21.00 11.70 -9.55
N ASP A 144 -22.33 11.72 -9.62
CA ASP A 144 -23.08 11.85 -10.88
C ASP A 144 -22.82 13.20 -11.56
N ARG A 145 -22.46 14.23 -10.78
CA ARG A 145 -22.06 15.56 -11.27
C ARG A 145 -20.82 16.03 -10.52
N ILE A 146 -19.76 16.34 -11.26
CA ILE A 146 -18.50 16.86 -10.71
C ILE A 146 -18.34 18.31 -11.17
N GLN A 147 -18.19 19.23 -10.22
CA GLN A 147 -17.84 20.63 -10.46
C GLN A 147 -16.58 20.95 -9.65
N ILE A 148 -15.52 21.38 -10.36
CA ILE A 148 -14.29 21.89 -9.75
C ILE A 148 -14.35 23.41 -9.93
N VAL A 149 -14.31 24.14 -8.82
CA VAL A 149 -14.29 25.62 -8.78
C VAL A 149 -12.87 26.08 -8.49
#